data_AF-A0A9W6N378-F1
#
_entry.id   AF-A0A9W6N378-F1
#
_cell.length_a   1.000
_cell.length_b   1.000
_cell.length_c   1.000
_cell.angle_alpha   90.00
_cell.angle_beta   90.00
_cell.angle_gamma   90.00
#
_symmetry.space_group_name_H-M   'P 1'
#
loop_
_entity.id
_entity.type
_entity.pdbx_description
1 polymer ?
#
loop_
_entity_poly.entity_id
_entity_poly.type
_entity_poly.pdbx_seq_one_letter_code
_entity_poly.pdbx_strand_id
1 'polypeptide(L)'
;MTMSARDQVLGAVRRSLGATGAERPRLKAVEDRLARPPLGVIPARAAARGPRERIALFVEMALASAATVDVVRDEADAPAAVAAYLRAHNLAPEVRRGGDPRLARLPWATTALTLKEGRTYGDDPVGLSAAFGGVAETGTLLLASGPDNPTSLNFLPDNHVVVLDAADVGATYEELWARLRARYGAGVMPRVANWITGPSRSADIEQILLMGAHGPRRLHIVLIDPEHAAAKADGDAAVPAGSTPAGPVGGSTLAVAPSGGDDEERAPEPPPPSAPSEKQEEDEKLDEELDESFPASDPPSQTQP
;
A
#
# COMPACT_ATOMS: atom_id res chain seq x y z
N MET A 1 -13.79 -25.83 -37.58
CA MET A 1 -13.26 -25.40 -36.26
C MET A 1 -13.98 -24.14 -35.87
N THR A 2 -14.76 -24.17 -34.80
CA THR A 2 -15.44 -23.00 -34.24
C THR A 2 -14.41 -22.03 -33.70
N MET A 3 -14.37 -20.79 -34.21
CA MET A 3 -13.49 -19.75 -33.67
C MET A 3 -13.87 -19.44 -32.24
N SER A 4 -12.88 -19.38 -31.34
CA SER A 4 -13.12 -18.99 -29.96
C SER A 4 -13.58 -17.52 -29.87
N ALA A 5 -14.27 -17.15 -28.79
CA ALA A 5 -14.62 -15.75 -28.53
C ALA A 5 -13.38 -14.84 -28.55
N ARG A 6 -12.23 -15.34 -28.07
CA ARG A 6 -10.95 -14.64 -28.14
C ARG A 6 -10.53 -14.37 -29.59
N ASP A 7 -10.63 -15.36 -30.48
CA ASP A 7 -10.25 -15.21 -31.89
C ASP A 7 -11.17 -14.23 -32.62
N GLN A 8 -12.46 -14.21 -32.26
CA GLN A 8 -13.41 -13.24 -32.80
C GLN A 8 -13.06 -11.81 -32.40
N VAL A 9 -12.79 -11.56 -31.11
CA VAL A 9 -12.39 -10.25 -30.59
C VAL A 9 -11.06 -9.80 -31.21
N LEU A 10 -10.03 -10.64 -31.15
CA LEU A 10 -8.72 -10.31 -31.72
C LEU A 10 -8.80 -10.13 -33.25
N GLY A 11 -9.66 -10.88 -33.93
CA GLY A 11 -9.94 -10.71 -35.35
C GLY A 11 -10.61 -9.37 -35.67
N ALA A 12 -11.57 -8.93 -34.86
CA ALA A 12 -12.21 -7.62 -35.01
C ALA A 12 -11.22 -6.47 -34.84
N VAL A 13 -10.38 -6.54 -33.80
CA VAL A 13 -9.30 -5.56 -33.54
C VAL A 13 -8.33 -5.52 -34.72
N ARG A 14 -7.89 -6.69 -35.22
CA ARG A 14 -7.01 -6.79 -36.39
C ARG A 14 -7.62 -6.12 -37.63
N ARG A 15 -8.89 -6.41 -37.93
CA ARG A 15 -9.59 -5.79 -39.07
C ARG A 15 -9.67 -4.27 -38.93
N SER A 16 -10.02 -3.77 -37.75
CA SER A 16 -10.09 -2.32 -37.47
C SER A 16 -8.73 -1.63 -37.64
N LEU A 17 -7.64 -2.30 -37.28
CA LEU A 17 -6.28 -1.77 -37.41
C LEU A 17 -5.63 -2.03 -38.78
N GLY A 18 -6.38 -2.61 -39.74
CA GLY A 18 -5.84 -3.01 -41.05
C GLY A 18 -4.67 -4.00 -40.92
N ALA A 19 -4.69 -4.85 -39.89
CA ALA A 19 -3.64 -5.80 -39.57
C ALA A 19 -4.05 -7.23 -39.96
N THR A 20 -3.14 -7.94 -40.60
CA THR A 20 -3.22 -9.38 -40.89
C THR A 20 -2.55 -10.20 -39.80
N GLY A 21 -1.57 -9.61 -39.10
CA GLY A 21 -0.72 -10.31 -38.13
C GLY A 21 0.50 -10.99 -38.78
N ALA A 22 0.69 -10.82 -40.08
CA ALA A 22 1.86 -11.30 -40.82
C ALA A 22 2.82 -10.18 -41.24
N GLU A 23 2.55 -8.93 -40.81
CA GLU A 23 3.40 -7.79 -41.17
C GLU A 23 4.78 -7.92 -40.53
N ARG A 24 5.79 -8.29 -41.34
CA ARG A 24 7.18 -8.44 -40.91
C ARG A 24 7.72 -7.26 -40.07
N PRO A 25 7.45 -5.98 -40.39
CA PRO A 25 7.91 -4.86 -39.57
C PRO A 25 7.29 -4.85 -38.17
N ARG A 26 5.99 -5.19 -38.05
CA ARG A 26 5.30 -5.23 -36.75
C ARG A 26 5.78 -6.41 -35.92
N LEU A 27 5.93 -7.59 -36.53
CA LEU A 27 6.48 -8.77 -35.88
C LEU A 27 7.90 -8.51 -35.37
N LYS A 28 8.77 -7.95 -36.22
CA LYS A 28 10.13 -7.57 -35.83
C LYS A 28 10.13 -6.54 -34.69
N ALA A 29 9.26 -5.53 -34.72
CA ALA A 29 9.18 -4.54 -33.64
C ALA A 29 8.75 -5.17 -32.30
N VAL A 30 7.85 -6.15 -32.33
CA VAL A 30 7.45 -6.92 -31.15
C VAL A 30 8.60 -7.79 -30.66
N GLU A 31 9.27 -8.54 -31.53
CA GLU A 31 10.44 -9.36 -31.20
C GLU A 31 11.56 -8.52 -30.59
N ASP A 32 11.91 -7.39 -31.22
CA ASP A 32 12.93 -6.47 -30.73
C ASP A 32 12.56 -5.89 -29.37
N ARG A 33 11.28 -5.55 -29.12
CA ARG A 33 10.79 -5.06 -27.83
C ARG A 33 10.83 -6.14 -26.74
N LEU A 34 10.49 -7.38 -27.07
CA LEU A 34 10.55 -8.50 -26.12
C LEU A 34 11.99 -8.87 -25.78
N ALA A 35 12.89 -8.83 -26.77
CA ALA A 35 14.31 -9.10 -26.58
C ALA A 35 15.03 -7.96 -25.84
N ARG A 36 14.62 -6.71 -26.06
CA ARG A 36 15.20 -5.51 -25.45
C ARG A 36 14.08 -4.62 -24.92
N PRO A 37 13.53 -4.94 -23.72
CA PRO A 37 12.51 -4.11 -23.10
C PRO A 37 13.05 -2.70 -22.91
N PRO A 38 12.38 -1.65 -23.44
CA PRO A 38 12.82 -0.29 -23.22
C PRO A 38 12.66 0.08 -21.76
N LEU A 39 13.63 0.83 -21.24
CA LEU A 39 13.54 1.42 -19.90
C LEU A 39 12.61 2.63 -19.96
N GLY A 40 11.78 2.79 -18.93
CA GLY A 40 11.05 4.02 -18.68
C GLY A 40 11.96 5.18 -18.28
N VAL A 41 11.33 6.30 -17.93
CA VAL A 41 12.04 7.46 -17.38
C VAL A 41 12.60 7.10 -16.01
N ILE A 42 13.90 7.36 -15.80
CA ILE A 42 14.59 7.11 -14.54
C ILE A 42 14.81 8.44 -13.81
N PRO A 43 14.15 8.66 -12.66
CA PRO A 43 14.35 9.89 -11.89
C PRO A 43 15.77 9.99 -11.32
N ALA A 44 16.37 11.17 -11.44
CA ALA A 44 17.75 11.40 -11.00
C ALA A 44 17.95 11.26 -9.49
N ARG A 45 16.89 11.45 -8.70
CA ARG A 45 16.93 11.50 -7.22
C ARG A 45 17.52 10.26 -6.55
N ALA A 46 17.44 9.08 -7.19
CA ALA A 46 18.00 7.84 -6.67
C ALA A 46 19.13 7.26 -7.53
N ALA A 47 19.17 7.53 -8.83
CA ALA A 47 20.11 6.91 -9.76
C ALA A 47 21.59 7.25 -9.48
N ALA A 48 21.87 8.45 -8.96
CA ALA A 48 23.23 8.91 -8.68
C ALA A 48 23.75 8.52 -7.28
N ARG A 49 22.91 7.89 -6.44
CA ARG A 49 23.23 7.62 -5.04
C ARG A 49 24.00 6.31 -4.85
N GLY A 50 24.91 6.29 -3.87
CA GLY A 50 25.57 5.05 -3.42
C GLY A 50 24.64 4.14 -2.61
N PRO A 51 25.01 2.88 -2.33
CA PRO A 51 24.15 1.92 -1.62
C PRO A 51 23.60 2.44 -0.27
N ARG A 52 24.46 3.03 0.56
CA ARG A 52 24.08 3.60 1.87
C ARG A 52 23.07 4.74 1.74
N GLU A 53 23.30 5.63 0.79
CA GLU A 53 22.40 6.77 0.52
C GLU A 53 21.06 6.33 -0.05
N ARG A 54 21.01 5.20 -0.78
CA ARG A 54 19.75 4.61 -1.26
C ARG A 54 18.94 4.03 -0.11
N ILE A 55 19.59 3.37 0.85
CA ILE A 55 18.93 2.88 2.06
C ILE A 55 18.34 4.04 2.86
N ALA A 56 19.13 5.09 3.09
CA ALA A 56 18.66 6.29 3.78
C ALA A 56 17.47 6.94 3.06
N LEU A 57 17.55 7.08 1.72
CA LEU A 57 16.45 7.61 0.91
C LEU A 57 15.21 6.70 0.96
N PHE A 58 15.38 5.38 0.92
CA PHE A 58 14.28 4.44 1.05
C PHE A 58 13.52 4.65 2.36
N VAL A 59 14.24 4.73 3.48
CA VAL A 59 13.64 4.96 4.80
C VAL A 59 12.93 6.31 4.84
N GLU A 60 13.58 7.39 4.37
CA GLU A 60 12.98 8.73 4.28
C GLU A 60 11.64 8.70 3.52
N MET A 61 11.64 8.08 2.33
CA MET A 61 10.46 8.03 1.47
C MET A 61 9.38 7.09 2.02
N ALA A 62 9.76 5.97 2.65
CA ALA A 62 8.82 5.07 3.30
C ALA A 62 8.09 5.78 4.45
N LEU A 63 8.82 6.51 5.30
CA LEU A 63 8.24 7.33 6.37
C LEU A 63 7.35 8.45 5.80
N ALA A 64 7.79 9.13 4.74
CA ALA A 64 6.99 10.14 4.05
C ALA A 64 5.69 9.57 3.45
N SER A 65 5.67 8.28 3.12
CA SER A 65 4.47 7.56 2.66
C SER A 65 3.55 7.10 3.79
N ALA A 66 3.86 7.43 5.05
CA ALA A 66 3.19 6.98 6.27
C ALA A 66 3.36 5.50 6.60
N ALA A 67 4.40 4.85 6.07
CA ALA A 67 4.88 3.57 6.61
C ALA A 67 5.68 3.82 7.90
N THR A 68 5.87 2.77 8.68
CA THR A 68 6.86 2.75 9.78
C THR A 68 8.01 1.82 9.41
N VAL A 69 9.21 2.11 9.90
CA VAL A 69 10.41 1.33 9.59
C VAL A 69 11.22 1.08 10.85
N ASP A 70 11.49 -0.19 11.16
CA ASP A 70 12.50 -0.60 12.12
C ASP A 70 13.70 -1.15 11.34
N VAL A 71 14.88 -0.55 11.55
CA VAL A 71 16.13 -1.05 10.97
C VAL A 71 16.81 -1.95 12.00
N VAL A 72 17.02 -3.21 11.63
CA VAL A 72 17.73 -4.19 12.45
C VAL A 72 19.03 -4.58 11.77
N ARG A 73 20.03 -4.95 12.56
CA ARG A 73 21.33 -5.32 12.01
C ARG A 73 21.30 -6.70 11.37
N ASP A 74 20.74 -7.66 12.09
CA ASP A 74 20.82 -9.07 11.76
C ASP A 74 19.43 -9.70 11.63
N GLU A 75 19.34 -10.77 10.83
CA GLU A 75 18.11 -11.58 10.71
C GLU A 75 17.61 -12.13 12.06
N ALA A 76 18.52 -12.30 13.03
CA ALA A 76 18.19 -12.76 14.37
C ALA A 76 17.30 -11.79 15.15
N ASP A 77 17.40 -10.49 14.84
CA ASP A 77 16.66 -9.43 15.52
C ASP A 77 15.29 -9.16 14.89
N ALA A 78 15.07 -9.59 13.65
CA ALA A 78 13.84 -9.33 12.92
C ALA A 78 12.57 -9.85 13.64
N PRO A 79 12.53 -11.09 14.18
CA PRO A 79 11.37 -11.55 14.96
C PRO A 79 11.08 -10.66 16.19
N ALA A 80 12.12 -10.19 16.87
CA ALA A 80 11.98 -9.34 18.06
C ALA A 80 11.41 -7.96 17.70
N ALA A 81 11.85 -7.38 16.57
CA ALA A 81 11.29 -6.15 16.03
C ALA A 81 9.81 -6.30 15.68
N VAL A 82 9.42 -7.38 14.98
CA VAL A 82 8.01 -7.68 14.69
C VAL A 82 7.19 -7.79 15.98
N ALA A 83 7.70 -8.52 16.98
CA ALA A 83 7.02 -8.67 18.27
C ALA A 83 6.89 -7.32 19.02
N ALA A 84 7.89 -6.45 18.94
CA ALA A 84 7.86 -5.12 19.53
C ALA A 84 6.82 -4.22 18.85
N TYR A 85 6.77 -4.23 17.51
CA TYR A 85 5.76 -3.51 16.74
C TYR A 85 4.33 -3.94 17.11
N LEU A 86 4.06 -5.25 17.18
CA LEU A 86 2.76 -5.79 17.59
C LEU A 86 2.36 -5.32 18.99
N ARG A 87 3.28 -5.39 19.97
CA ARG A 87 3.02 -4.91 21.34
C ARG A 87 2.75 -3.41 21.40
N ALA A 88 3.56 -2.60 20.72
CA ALA A 88 3.39 -1.14 20.69
C ALA A 88 2.04 -0.71 20.11
N HIS A 89 1.43 -1.56 19.28
CA HIS A 89 0.14 -1.33 18.65
C HIS A 89 -1.02 -2.08 19.32
N ASN A 90 -0.80 -2.71 20.48
CA ASN A 90 -1.79 -3.52 21.20
C ASN A 90 -2.42 -4.64 20.34
N LEU A 91 -1.64 -5.24 19.44
CA LEU A 91 -2.07 -6.35 18.60
C LEU A 91 -1.79 -7.69 19.29
N ALA A 92 -2.60 -8.70 18.97
CA ALA A 92 -2.33 -10.07 19.38
C ALA A 92 -0.95 -10.52 18.84
N PRO A 93 -0.19 -11.35 19.59
CA PRO A 93 1.12 -11.84 19.16
C PRO A 93 0.99 -12.96 18.11
N GLU A 94 0.14 -12.77 17.11
CA GLU A 94 -0.10 -13.73 16.03
C GLU A 94 0.12 -13.07 14.67
N VAL A 95 0.82 -13.75 13.77
CA VAL A 95 1.00 -13.28 12.39
C VAL A 95 0.72 -14.41 11.41
N ARG A 96 0.10 -14.07 10.28
CA ARG A 96 -0.01 -14.99 9.14
C ARG A 96 1.04 -14.69 8.09
N ARG A 97 1.78 -15.71 7.64
CA ARG A 97 2.77 -15.60 6.56
C ARG A 97 2.58 -16.65 5.47
N GLY A 98 3.15 -16.38 4.31
CA GLY A 98 3.33 -17.39 3.26
C GLY A 98 4.54 -18.29 3.51
N GLY A 99 4.87 -19.12 2.51
CA GLY A 99 5.97 -20.08 2.55
C GLY A 99 7.36 -19.52 2.21
N ASP A 100 7.57 -18.20 2.20
CA ASP A 100 8.84 -17.60 1.77
C ASP A 100 10.02 -18.12 2.62
N PRO A 101 11.05 -18.75 2.00
CA PRO A 101 12.21 -19.26 2.72
C PRO A 101 12.95 -18.22 3.55
N ARG A 102 12.88 -16.94 3.16
CA ARG A 102 13.50 -15.83 3.90
C ARG A 102 12.83 -15.57 5.23
N LEU A 103 11.51 -15.76 5.30
CA LEU A 103 10.79 -15.71 6.57
C LEU A 103 10.97 -17.00 7.36
N ALA A 104 10.96 -18.15 6.70
CA ALA A 104 11.07 -19.45 7.36
C ALA A 104 12.39 -19.64 8.11
N ARG A 105 13.50 -19.04 7.64
CA ARG A 105 14.81 -19.14 8.29
C ARG A 105 15.00 -18.25 9.51
N LEU A 106 14.14 -17.25 9.73
CA LEU A 106 14.28 -16.34 10.87
C LEU A 106 13.99 -17.09 12.18
N PRO A 107 14.68 -16.77 13.29
CA PRO A 107 14.60 -17.54 14.53
C PRO A 107 13.36 -17.18 15.35
N TRP A 108 12.16 -17.40 14.81
CA TRP A 108 10.89 -16.99 15.44
C TRP A 108 10.67 -17.57 16.85
N ALA A 109 11.25 -18.74 17.15
CA ALA A 109 11.18 -19.40 18.45
C ALA A 109 11.83 -18.60 19.60
N THR A 110 12.60 -17.54 19.31
CA THR A 110 13.12 -16.61 20.33
C THR A 110 12.05 -15.64 20.85
N THR A 111 10.85 -15.66 20.27
CA THR A 111 9.72 -14.80 20.62
C THR A 111 8.50 -15.61 20.99
N ALA A 112 7.51 -14.97 21.63
CA ALA A 112 6.20 -15.56 21.92
C ALA A 112 5.21 -15.44 20.75
N LEU A 113 5.68 -15.17 19.52
CA LEU A 113 4.81 -15.02 18.36
C LEU A 113 4.27 -16.37 17.88
N THR A 114 2.95 -16.44 17.69
CA THR A 114 2.30 -17.56 17.01
C THR A 114 2.31 -17.31 15.50
N LEU A 115 2.86 -18.26 14.74
CA LEU A 115 2.90 -18.22 13.28
C LEU A 115 1.81 -19.10 12.68
N LYS A 116 1.00 -18.50 11.79
CA LYS A 116 0.06 -19.22 10.92
C LYS A 116 0.59 -19.18 9.49
N GLU A 117 0.56 -20.31 8.79
CA GLU A 117 1.02 -20.37 7.40
C GLU A 117 -0.15 -20.37 6.41
N GLY A 118 0.05 -19.75 5.24
CA GLY A 118 -0.84 -19.80 4.09
C GLY A 118 -1.54 -18.47 3.78
N ARG A 119 -2.63 -18.56 3.02
CA ARG A 119 -3.47 -17.41 2.67
C ARG A 119 -4.32 -16.98 3.86
N THR A 120 -4.57 -15.68 3.98
CA THR A 120 -5.64 -15.13 4.83
C THR A 120 -6.93 -14.98 4.02
N TYR A 121 -8.07 -15.01 4.72
CA TYR A 121 -9.40 -14.67 4.20
C TYR A 121 -9.96 -13.39 4.83
N GLY A 122 -9.13 -12.62 5.55
CA GLY A 122 -9.52 -11.37 6.22
C GLY A 122 -9.77 -11.52 7.73
N ASP A 123 -9.58 -12.71 8.28
CA ASP A 123 -9.72 -13.04 9.69
C ASP A 123 -8.43 -12.86 10.51
N ASP A 124 -7.29 -12.67 9.84
CA ASP A 124 -6.01 -12.45 10.51
C ASP A 124 -5.69 -10.95 10.61
N PRO A 125 -5.42 -10.42 11.81
CA PRO A 125 -5.18 -8.99 12.00
C PRO A 125 -3.83 -8.52 11.45
N VAL A 126 -2.88 -9.45 11.23
CA VAL A 126 -1.52 -9.16 10.78
C VAL A 126 -1.10 -10.11 9.67
N GLY A 127 -0.78 -9.54 8.50
CA GLY A 127 -0.10 -10.23 7.41
C GLY A 127 1.40 -9.97 7.45
N LEU A 128 2.20 -11.02 7.32
CA LEU A 128 3.65 -10.95 7.26
C LEU A 128 4.13 -11.42 5.88
N SER A 129 4.96 -10.61 5.23
CA SER A 129 5.50 -10.90 3.89
C SER A 129 6.99 -10.58 3.81
N ALA A 130 7.67 -11.15 2.82
CA ALA A 130 9.04 -10.75 2.47
C ALA A 130 9.04 -10.04 1.11
N ALA A 131 9.52 -8.80 1.09
CA ALA A 131 9.61 -8.03 -0.15
C ALA A 131 10.64 -8.66 -1.10
N PHE A 132 10.34 -8.73 -2.39
CA PHE A 132 11.32 -9.05 -3.43
C PHE A 132 12.40 -7.97 -3.52
N GLY A 133 12.04 -6.71 -3.24
CA GLY A 133 12.98 -5.61 -3.11
C GLY A 133 12.29 -4.31 -2.74
N GLY A 134 13.10 -3.29 -2.46
CA GLY A 134 12.64 -1.92 -2.20
C GLY A 134 13.08 -0.95 -3.29
N VAL A 135 12.28 0.06 -3.59
CA VAL A 135 12.65 1.18 -4.46
C VAL A 135 12.97 2.39 -3.57
N ALA A 136 14.25 2.78 -3.54
CA ALA A 136 14.70 3.91 -2.75
C ALA A 136 13.97 5.21 -3.10
N GLU A 137 13.77 5.47 -4.39
CA GLU A 137 13.23 6.76 -4.86
C GLU A 137 11.84 7.12 -4.33
N THR A 138 11.01 6.12 -4.01
CA THR A 138 9.63 6.31 -3.54
C THR A 138 9.33 5.62 -2.22
N GLY A 139 10.27 4.87 -1.63
CA GLY A 139 9.99 4.07 -0.43
C GLY A 139 9.03 2.91 -0.72
N THR A 140 9.04 2.40 -1.94
CA THR A 140 8.07 1.40 -2.42
C THR A 140 8.61 0.00 -2.25
N LEU A 141 7.77 -0.92 -1.80
CA LEU A 141 8.07 -2.35 -1.73
C LEU A 141 7.56 -3.05 -2.99
N LEU A 142 8.34 -3.98 -3.54
CA LEU A 142 7.89 -4.91 -4.58
C LEU A 142 7.65 -6.29 -3.97
N LEU A 143 6.43 -6.81 -4.09
CA LEU A 143 6.08 -8.18 -3.71
C LEU A 143 5.61 -8.96 -4.93
N ALA A 144 6.31 -10.06 -5.23
CA ALA A 144 5.92 -10.99 -6.28
C ALA A 144 4.91 -12.02 -5.74
N SER A 145 3.75 -12.13 -6.37
CA SER A 145 2.71 -13.07 -5.93
C SER A 145 3.19 -14.52 -6.08
N GLY A 146 2.93 -15.35 -5.08
CA GLY A 146 3.21 -16.79 -5.13
C GLY A 146 2.71 -17.51 -3.87
N PRO A 147 2.98 -18.81 -3.74
CA PRO A 147 2.78 -19.52 -2.46
C PRO A 147 3.67 -18.93 -1.34
N ASP A 148 4.84 -18.41 -1.71
CA ASP A 148 5.80 -17.79 -0.79
C ASP A 148 5.25 -16.49 -0.20
N ASN A 149 4.61 -15.66 -1.03
CA ASN A 149 3.93 -14.42 -0.64
C ASN A 149 2.54 -14.36 -1.29
N PRO A 150 1.51 -14.97 -0.68
CA PRO A 150 0.16 -14.89 -1.21
C PRO A 150 -0.38 -13.46 -1.16
N THR A 151 -0.92 -13.00 -2.29
CA THR A 151 -1.39 -11.61 -2.46
C THR A 151 -2.42 -11.18 -1.40
N SER A 152 -3.21 -12.11 -0.83
CA SER A 152 -4.18 -11.76 0.20
C SER A 152 -3.54 -11.20 1.48
N LEU A 153 -2.30 -11.59 1.81
CA LEU A 153 -1.57 -11.08 2.97
C LEU A 153 -1.22 -9.60 2.84
N ASN A 154 -1.15 -9.08 1.61
CA ASN A 154 -0.80 -7.69 1.34
C ASN A 154 -1.96 -6.72 1.53
N PHE A 155 -3.20 -7.23 1.55
CA PHE A 155 -4.39 -6.41 1.38
C PHE A 155 -5.51 -6.68 2.40
N LEU A 156 -5.72 -7.93 2.82
CA LEU A 156 -6.83 -8.24 3.71
C LEU A 156 -6.54 -7.94 5.19
N PRO A 157 -5.33 -8.17 5.72
CA PRO A 157 -5.03 -7.82 7.10
C PRO A 157 -4.96 -6.30 7.29
N ASP A 158 -5.48 -5.82 8.41
CA ASP A 158 -5.39 -4.41 8.82
C ASP A 158 -3.94 -3.92 9.00
N ASN A 159 -3.02 -4.85 9.30
CA ASN A 159 -1.61 -4.57 9.50
C ASN A 159 -0.76 -5.42 8.56
N HIS A 160 0.01 -4.77 7.69
CA HIS A 160 0.97 -5.46 6.83
C HIS A 160 2.38 -5.21 7.34
N VAL A 161 3.03 -6.29 7.78
CA VAL A 161 4.43 -6.29 8.19
C VAL A 161 5.25 -6.89 7.07
N VAL A 162 6.29 -6.19 6.63
CA VAL A 162 7.14 -6.62 5.53
C VAL A 162 8.59 -6.65 5.96
N VAL A 163 9.25 -7.81 5.79
CA VAL A 163 10.68 -7.95 5.96
C VAL A 163 11.37 -7.65 4.62
N LEU A 164 12.40 -6.81 4.67
CA LEU A 164 13.20 -6.44 3.50
C LEU A 164 14.69 -6.48 3.86
N ASP A 165 15.51 -7.07 3.00
CA ASP A 165 16.97 -6.98 3.10
C ASP A 165 17.44 -5.67 2.46
N ALA A 166 18.35 -4.95 3.12
CA ALA A 166 18.92 -3.72 2.59
C ALA A 166 19.66 -3.89 1.26
N ALA A 167 20.23 -5.08 1.00
CA ALA A 167 20.85 -5.42 -0.29
C ALA A 167 19.81 -5.50 -1.44
N ASP A 168 18.55 -5.76 -1.10
CA ASP A 168 17.44 -5.81 -2.07
C ASP A 168 16.82 -4.43 -2.34
N VAL A 169 17.35 -3.36 -1.76
CA VAL A 169 16.96 -1.98 -2.07
C VAL A 169 17.66 -1.52 -3.36
N GLY A 170 16.90 -1.42 -4.45
CA GLY A 170 17.32 -0.81 -5.70
C GLY A 170 17.08 0.70 -5.71
N ALA A 171 17.73 1.41 -6.64
CA ALA A 171 17.53 2.84 -6.78
C ALA A 171 16.12 3.15 -7.32
N THR A 172 15.69 2.44 -8.35
CA THR A 172 14.52 2.82 -9.18
C THR A 172 13.62 1.63 -9.51
N TYR A 173 12.38 1.91 -9.95
CA TYR A 173 11.46 0.88 -10.42
C TYR A 173 12.05 0.03 -11.55
N GLU A 174 12.77 0.65 -12.50
CA GLU A 174 13.36 -0.03 -13.65
C GLU A 174 14.42 -1.05 -13.24
N GLU A 175 15.20 -0.75 -12.20
CA GLU A 175 16.17 -1.68 -11.63
C GLU A 175 15.47 -2.93 -11.08
N LEU A 176 14.39 -2.75 -10.32
CA LEU A 176 13.63 -3.87 -9.76
C LEU A 176 12.89 -4.66 -10.85
N TRP A 177 12.38 -4.01 -11.90
CA TRP A 177 11.84 -4.70 -13.06
C TRP A 177 12.91 -5.56 -13.77
N ALA A 178 14.14 -5.07 -13.89
CA ALA A 178 15.25 -5.84 -14.44
C ALA A 178 15.59 -7.05 -13.56
N ARG A 179 15.65 -6.87 -12.23
CA ARG A 179 15.84 -7.98 -11.26
C ARG A 179 14.72 -9.01 -11.37
N LEU A 180 13.47 -8.58 -11.50
CA LEU A 180 12.31 -9.47 -11.60
C LEU A 180 12.37 -10.31 -12.89
N ARG A 181 12.69 -9.69 -14.03
CA ARG A 181 12.90 -10.40 -15.30
C ARG A 181 14.07 -11.38 -15.22
N ALA A 182 15.16 -11.03 -14.55
CA ALA A 182 16.29 -11.92 -14.35
C ALA A 182 15.94 -13.12 -13.46
N ARG A 183 15.13 -12.92 -12.41
CA ARG A 183 14.74 -13.97 -11.45
C ARG A 183 13.80 -15.01 -12.04
N TYR A 184 12.81 -14.59 -12.83
CA TYR A 184 11.77 -15.49 -13.33
C TYR A 184 11.93 -15.85 -14.82
N GLY A 185 12.64 -15.02 -15.60
CA GLY A 185 12.88 -15.25 -17.03
C GLY A 185 11.90 -14.51 -17.94
N ALA A 186 12.29 -14.33 -19.20
CA ALA A 186 11.43 -13.72 -20.21
C ALA A 186 10.22 -14.62 -20.50
N GLY A 187 9.02 -14.18 -20.11
CA GLY A 187 7.75 -14.87 -20.37
C GLY A 187 7.20 -15.69 -19.19
N VAL A 188 7.98 -15.88 -18.13
CA VAL A 188 7.51 -16.45 -16.87
C VAL A 188 7.62 -15.32 -15.86
N MET A 189 6.53 -14.62 -15.60
CA MET A 189 6.46 -13.54 -14.61
C MET A 189 5.57 -14.01 -13.45
N PRO A 190 5.74 -13.45 -12.23
CA PRO A 190 4.75 -13.68 -11.20
C PRO A 190 3.37 -13.24 -11.70
N ARG A 191 2.33 -13.94 -11.23
CA ARG A 191 0.95 -13.67 -11.68
C ARG A 191 0.55 -12.22 -11.40
N VAL A 192 1.06 -11.63 -10.33
CA VAL A 192 0.94 -10.23 -9.94
C VAL A 192 2.28 -9.74 -9.37
N ALA A 193 2.67 -8.52 -9.74
CA ALA A 193 3.74 -7.75 -9.08
C ALA A 193 3.10 -6.59 -8.32
N ASN A 194 3.08 -6.67 -6.98
CA ASN A 194 2.47 -5.64 -6.14
C ASN A 194 3.53 -4.61 -5.77
N TRP A 195 3.28 -3.35 -6.11
CA TRP A 195 4.12 -2.21 -5.76
C TRP A 195 3.40 -1.42 -4.65
N ILE A 196 3.89 -1.52 -3.43
CA ILE A 196 3.21 -1.00 -2.23
C ILE A 196 3.98 0.20 -1.70
N THR A 197 3.33 1.36 -1.66
CA THR A 197 3.92 2.63 -1.19
C THR A 197 3.08 3.19 -0.05
N GLY A 198 3.44 2.85 1.18
CA GLY A 198 2.67 3.22 2.37
C GLY A 198 1.41 2.37 2.59
N PRO A 199 0.67 2.62 3.68
CA PRO A 199 -0.60 1.98 3.98
C PRO A 199 -1.70 2.39 2.98
N SER A 200 -2.78 1.60 2.94
CA SER A 200 -3.94 1.87 2.10
C SER A 200 -4.67 3.13 2.57
N ARG A 201 -4.78 4.09 1.65
CA ARG A 201 -5.52 5.34 1.85
C ARG A 201 -6.48 5.52 0.68
N SER A 202 -7.78 5.51 0.97
CA SER A 202 -8.78 5.94 0.01
C SER A 202 -8.87 7.47 0.10
N ALA A 203 -8.34 8.15 -0.91
CA ALA A 203 -8.44 9.62 -1.03
C ALA A 203 -9.55 10.06 -1.99
N ASP A 204 -10.39 9.14 -2.47
CA ASP A 204 -11.24 9.35 -3.65
C ASP A 204 -12.70 8.88 -3.45
N ILE A 205 -13.23 9.06 -2.25
CA ILE A 205 -14.67 9.21 -2.02
C ILE A 205 -14.81 10.46 -1.14
N GLU A 206 -15.29 11.56 -1.72
CA GLU A 206 -15.72 12.77 -1.01
C GLU A 206 -14.64 13.62 -0.28
N GLN A 207 -13.36 13.53 -0.68
CA GLN A 207 -12.25 14.30 -0.07
C GLN A 207 -11.98 14.03 1.42
N ILE A 208 -12.55 12.97 2.00
CA ILE A 208 -12.23 12.52 3.36
C ILE A 208 -11.23 11.38 3.26
N LEU A 209 -10.07 11.53 3.91
CA LEU A 209 -9.07 10.46 4.01
C LEU A 209 -9.59 9.34 4.91
N LEU A 210 -10.25 8.34 4.31
CA LEU A 210 -10.61 7.10 4.98
C LEU A 210 -9.44 6.11 4.88
N MET A 211 -8.82 5.81 6.01
CA MET A 211 -7.71 4.87 6.11
C MET A 211 -8.25 3.44 6.28
N GLY A 212 -7.91 2.54 5.36
CA GLY A 212 -8.25 1.11 5.47
C GLY A 212 -9.49 0.61 4.73
N ALA A 213 -10.13 1.40 3.86
CA ALA A 213 -11.34 0.93 3.17
C ALA A 213 -11.07 -0.20 2.14
N HIS A 214 -9.85 -0.28 1.59
CA HIS A 214 -9.48 -1.24 0.53
C HIS A 214 -8.10 -1.91 0.73
N GLY A 215 -7.52 -1.85 1.93
CA GLY A 215 -6.22 -2.44 2.22
C GLY A 215 -5.73 -2.17 3.64
N PRO A 216 -4.47 -2.49 3.98
CA PRO A 216 -3.96 -2.40 5.34
C PRO A 216 -3.95 -0.96 5.83
N ARG A 217 -4.41 -0.75 7.06
CA ARG A 217 -4.38 0.54 7.77
C ARG A 217 -2.97 0.94 8.15
N ARG A 218 -2.09 -0.04 8.36
CA ARG A 218 -0.69 0.18 8.72
C ARG A 218 0.23 -0.67 7.85
N LEU A 219 1.33 -0.06 7.43
CA LEU A 219 2.46 -0.72 6.80
C LEU A 219 3.68 -0.55 7.71
N HIS A 220 4.26 -1.68 8.13
CA HIS A 220 5.48 -1.70 8.92
C HIS A 220 6.57 -2.48 8.20
N ILE A 221 7.76 -1.90 8.11
CA ILE A 221 8.90 -2.47 7.40
C ILE A 221 9.98 -2.82 8.41
N VAL A 222 10.37 -4.08 8.45
CA VAL A 222 11.58 -4.52 9.16
C VAL A 222 12.70 -4.61 8.13
N LEU A 223 13.58 -3.62 8.14
CA LEU A 223 14.70 -3.52 7.22
C LEU A 223 15.95 -4.13 7.86
N ILE A 224 16.49 -5.18 7.25
CA ILE A 224 17.69 -5.88 7.74
C ILE A 224 18.91 -5.31 7.04
N ASP A 225 19.80 -4.68 7.81
CA ASP A 225 20.97 -3.96 7.30
C ASP A 225 22.21 -4.28 8.16
N PRO A 226 23.12 -5.15 7.69
CA PRO A 226 24.30 -5.58 8.46
C PRO A 226 25.27 -4.46 8.87
N GLU A 227 25.31 -3.34 8.13
CA GLU A 227 26.13 -2.18 8.49
C GLU A 227 25.35 -1.14 9.31
N HIS A 228 24.10 -1.41 9.67
CA HIS A 228 23.40 -0.63 10.68
C HIS A 228 24.15 -0.74 12.00
N ALA A 229 24.55 0.40 12.56
CA ALA A 229 25.18 0.43 13.86
C ALA A 229 24.16 -0.06 14.89
N ALA A 230 24.45 -1.18 15.56
CA ALA A 230 23.62 -1.65 16.66
C ALA A 230 23.44 -0.50 17.65
N ALA A 231 22.19 -0.17 17.98
CA ALA A 231 21.92 0.75 19.08
C ALA A 231 22.62 0.17 20.32
N LYS A 232 23.52 0.95 20.92
CA LYS A 232 24.07 0.59 22.23
C LYS A 232 22.89 0.44 23.18
N ALA A 233 22.77 -0.74 23.80
CA ALA A 233 21.90 -0.93 24.96
C ALA A 233 22.53 -0.18 26.15
N ASP A 234 22.46 1.15 26.13
CA ASP A 234 22.74 1.97 27.31
C ASP A 234 21.39 2.33 27.95
N GLY A 235 21.28 1.98 29.23
CA GLY A 235 20.06 2.08 30.02
C GLY A 235 19.56 3.50 30.23
N ASP A 236 18.30 3.54 30.65
CA ASP A 236 17.59 4.65 31.26
C ASP A 236 17.57 5.96 30.45
N ALA A 237 16.63 6.03 29.50
CA ALA A 237 16.18 7.29 28.93
C ALA A 237 14.67 7.44 29.22
N ALA A 238 14.39 8.36 30.15
CA ALA A 238 13.07 8.73 30.59
C ALA A 238 12.14 9.14 29.43
N VAL A 239 10.87 8.75 29.55
CA VAL A 239 9.77 9.17 28.69
C VAL A 239 9.60 10.69 28.80
N PRO A 240 9.72 11.48 27.70
CA PRO A 240 9.22 12.84 27.73
C PRO A 240 7.71 12.81 27.53
N ALA A 241 6.99 13.29 28.54
CA ALA A 241 5.57 13.51 28.52
C ALA A 241 5.18 14.55 27.45
N GLY A 242 4.12 14.24 26.69
CA GLY A 242 3.19 15.20 26.11
C GLY A 242 3.75 16.27 25.17
N SER A 243 3.59 16.08 23.86
CA SER A 243 3.44 17.21 22.94
C SER A 243 2.12 17.08 22.18
N THR A 244 1.21 17.98 22.50
CA THR A 244 -0.04 18.25 21.78
C THR A 244 0.29 18.66 20.34
N PRO A 245 -0.41 18.18 19.32
CA PRO A 245 -0.12 18.59 17.95
C PRO A 245 -0.51 20.04 17.71
N ALA A 246 0.45 20.82 17.22
CA ALA A 246 0.25 22.18 16.73
C ALA A 246 -0.69 22.17 15.51
N GLY A 247 -1.64 23.10 15.49
CA GLY A 247 -2.61 23.27 14.40
C GLY A 247 -1.95 23.67 13.06
N PRO A 248 -2.69 23.57 11.96
CA PRO A 248 -2.16 23.75 10.60
C PRO A 248 -1.78 25.21 10.35
N VAL A 249 -0.54 25.43 9.91
CA VAL A 249 -0.06 26.76 9.46
C VAL A 249 -0.56 26.98 8.03
N GLY A 250 -1.47 27.94 7.88
CA GLY A 250 -2.12 28.33 6.63
C GLY A 250 -1.14 28.92 5.60
N GLY A 251 -1.44 28.66 4.34
CA GLY A 251 -0.66 29.06 3.17
C GLY A 251 -0.57 30.57 2.95
N SER A 252 0.54 30.95 2.34
CA SER A 252 0.84 32.29 1.85
C SER A 252 0.00 32.64 0.63
N THR A 253 -0.80 33.70 0.72
CA THR A 253 -1.35 34.42 -0.42
C THR A 253 -1.07 35.91 -0.28
N LEU A 254 -0.57 36.50 -1.37
CA LEU A 254 -0.44 37.93 -1.58
C LEU A 254 -1.82 38.61 -1.50
N ALA A 255 -1.93 39.73 -0.75
CA ALA A 255 -2.52 41.00 -1.23
C ALA A 255 -2.58 42.08 -0.13
N VAL A 256 -1.98 43.23 -0.47
CA VAL A 256 -2.49 44.62 -0.35
C VAL A 256 -3.25 45.06 0.92
N ALA A 257 -2.65 46.03 1.62
CA ALA A 257 -3.27 46.83 2.68
C ALA A 257 -4.35 47.79 2.14
N PRO A 258 -5.36 48.12 2.98
CA PRO A 258 -5.51 49.53 3.34
C PRO A 258 -5.86 49.77 4.82
N SER A 259 -5.76 51.05 5.15
CA SER A 259 -5.83 51.76 6.43
C SER A 259 -7.20 51.84 7.10
N GLY A 260 -7.18 51.90 8.44
CA GLY A 260 -7.93 52.88 9.24
C GLY A 260 -9.27 52.45 9.85
N GLY A 261 -9.46 52.81 11.12
CA GLY A 261 -10.78 53.00 11.75
C GLY A 261 -11.04 52.12 12.97
N ASP A 262 -10.94 52.74 14.15
CA ASP A 262 -11.52 52.28 15.41
C ASP A 262 -13.06 52.21 15.31
N ASP A 263 -13.70 51.25 15.99
CA ASP A 263 -14.97 51.45 16.71
C ASP A 263 -15.38 50.18 17.50
N GLU A 264 -15.68 50.39 18.79
CA GLU A 264 -16.38 49.47 19.68
C GLU A 264 -17.86 49.35 19.28
N GLU A 265 -18.45 48.14 19.21
CA GLU A 265 -19.81 47.90 19.75
C GLU A 265 -20.26 46.42 19.73
N ARG A 266 -20.68 45.96 20.92
CA ARG A 266 -21.87 45.14 21.27
C ARG A 266 -22.19 43.81 20.54
N ALA A 267 -22.22 42.74 21.34
CA ALA A 267 -22.80 41.43 20.99
C ALA A 267 -24.34 41.45 21.01
N PRO A 268 -25.04 40.72 20.11
CA PRO A 268 -26.48 40.48 20.22
C PRO A 268 -26.84 39.10 20.82
N GLU A 269 -27.91 39.06 21.62
CA GLU A 269 -28.59 37.87 22.15
C GLU A 269 -29.31 37.03 21.06
N PRO A 270 -29.58 35.73 21.32
CA PRO A 270 -30.20 34.83 20.34
C PRO A 270 -31.75 34.92 20.30
N PRO A 271 -32.40 34.64 19.15
CA PRO A 271 -33.86 34.59 19.03
C PRO A 271 -34.47 33.23 19.44
N PRO A 272 -35.78 33.17 19.75
CA PRO A 272 -36.49 31.97 20.24
C PRO A 272 -36.87 30.98 19.11
N PRO A 273 -37.21 29.71 19.45
CA PRO A 273 -37.40 28.65 18.45
C PRO A 273 -38.73 28.78 17.67
N SER A 274 -38.65 28.60 16.35
CA SER A 274 -39.77 28.52 15.42
C SER A 274 -40.14 27.07 15.08
N ALA A 275 -41.45 26.82 14.93
CA ALA A 275 -42.10 25.55 14.57
C ALA A 275 -41.65 25.00 13.19
N PRO A 276 -41.78 23.68 12.93
CA PRO A 276 -41.24 23.03 11.74
C PRO A 276 -41.91 23.50 10.43
N SER A 277 -41.10 23.66 9.39
CA SER A 277 -41.50 24.10 8.04
C SER A 277 -41.82 22.91 7.13
N GLU A 278 -42.76 23.14 6.19
CA GLU A 278 -43.31 22.24 5.14
C GLU A 278 -42.31 21.38 4.35
N LYS A 279 -40.99 21.61 4.44
CA LYS A 279 -39.96 20.73 3.86
C LYS A 279 -39.86 19.35 4.52
N GLN A 280 -40.25 19.23 5.79
CA GLN A 280 -40.20 17.94 6.49
C GLN A 280 -41.29 16.96 6.03
N GLU A 281 -42.42 17.45 5.50
CA GLU A 281 -43.49 16.60 4.93
C GLU A 281 -43.19 16.14 3.50
N GLU A 282 -42.30 16.82 2.77
CA GLU A 282 -41.85 16.39 1.43
C GLU A 282 -40.78 15.30 1.51
N ASP A 283 -39.91 15.32 2.51
CA ASP A 283 -38.88 14.28 2.71
C ASP A 283 -39.49 12.93 3.15
N GLU A 284 -40.52 12.92 4.01
CA GLU A 284 -41.22 11.68 4.40
C GLU A 284 -41.98 11.02 3.25
N LYS A 285 -42.47 11.79 2.27
CA LYS A 285 -43.15 11.26 1.08
C LYS A 285 -42.21 10.61 0.07
N LEU A 286 -40.94 11.03 0.04
CA LEU A 286 -39.92 10.47 -0.85
C LEU A 286 -39.39 9.13 -0.33
N ASP A 287 -39.36 8.93 0.99
CA ASP A 287 -38.95 7.66 1.60
C ASP A 287 -40.00 6.54 1.43
N GLU A 288 -41.31 6.87 1.39
CA GLU A 288 -42.37 5.87 1.12
C GLU A 288 -42.40 5.41 -0.36
N GLU A 289 -42.06 6.25 -1.34
CA GLU A 289 -42.02 5.86 -2.77
C GLU A 289 -40.81 4.97 -3.13
N LEU A 290 -39.73 5.01 -2.33
CA LEU A 290 -38.52 4.21 -2.57
C LEU A 290 -38.65 2.77 -2.07
N ASP A 291 -39.45 2.52 -1.04
CA ASP A 291 -39.68 1.17 -0.49
C ASP A 291 -40.63 0.31 -1.35
N GLU A 292 -41.49 0.92 -2.18
CA GLU A 292 -42.36 0.18 -3.12
C GLU A 292 -41.66 -0.25 -4.42
N SER A 293 -40.47 0.29 -4.72
CA SER A 293 -39.77 0.10 -6.00
C SER A 293 -38.78 -1.07 -6.02
N PHE A 294 -38.48 -1.70 -4.87
CA PHE A 294 -37.54 -2.83 -4.78
C PHE A 294 -38.03 -3.93 -3.83
N PRO A 295 -38.87 -4.88 -4.28
CA PRO A 295 -39.18 -6.04 -3.46
C PRO A 295 -37.92 -6.87 -3.18
N ALA A 296 -37.75 -7.24 -1.91
CA ALA A 296 -36.66 -8.04 -1.38
C ALA A 296 -36.38 -9.29 -2.25
N SER A 297 -35.13 -9.44 -2.69
CA SER A 297 -34.69 -10.60 -3.46
C SER A 297 -34.66 -11.86 -2.60
N ASP A 298 -35.21 -12.96 -3.14
CA ASP A 298 -35.31 -14.28 -2.51
C ASP A 298 -33.97 -14.84 -1.98
N PRO A 299 -34.00 -15.62 -0.88
CA PRO A 299 -32.79 -16.23 -0.32
C PRO A 299 -32.21 -17.34 -1.22
N PRO A 300 -30.87 -17.56 -1.20
CA PRO A 300 -30.22 -18.49 -2.11
C PRO A 300 -30.59 -19.95 -1.83
N SER A 301 -30.96 -20.63 -2.93
CA SER A 301 -31.21 -22.06 -3.05
C SER A 301 -30.09 -22.94 -2.46
N GLN A 302 -30.46 -23.88 -1.59
CA GLN A 302 -29.60 -24.95 -1.11
C GLN A 302 -29.33 -25.96 -2.22
N THR A 303 -28.05 -26.20 -2.53
CA THR A 303 -27.60 -27.42 -3.18
C THR A 303 -26.67 -28.18 -2.24
N GLN A 304 -27.15 -29.35 -1.81
CA GLN A 304 -26.35 -30.49 -1.37
C GLN A 304 -26.96 -31.77 -1.97
N PRO A 305 -26.23 -32.90 -2.00
CA PRO A 305 -24.79 -33.08 -1.82
C PRO A 305 -24.06 -33.40 -3.15
#